data_AF-A0A833HP47-F1
#
_entry.id   AF-A0A833HP47-F1
#
_cell.length_a   1.000
_cell.length_b   1.000
_cell.length_c   1.000
_cell.angle_alpha   90.00
_cell.angle_beta   90.00
_cell.angle_gamma   90.00
#
_symmetry.space_group_name_H-M   'P 1'
#
loop_
_entity.id
_entity.type
_entity.pdbx_description
1 polymer ?
#
loop_
_entity_poly.entity_id
_entity_poly.type
_entity_poly.pdbx_seq_one_letter_code
_entity_poly.pdbx_strand_id
1 'polypeptide(L)'
;MDWDRLKDSVFETINEYLIIEEQNKELIQILIEIDMMDEEEAEALVEAISRLKRSLDNYKDQLLKQLNSKDRICHGYKLLNVLMDFYDIDERIFEILENKLQFPMDDKQKKLLQYFTCDVGIRILFNTKARYQLNSYIFNTLSKGQGC
;
A
#
# COMPACT_ATOMS: atom_id res chain seq x y z
N MET A 1 -23.74 8.79 -7.92
CA MET A 1 -22.44 8.24 -8.34
C MET A 1 -22.68 6.83 -8.87
N ASP A 2 -22.16 6.52 -10.05
CA ASP A 2 -22.31 5.23 -10.72
C ASP A 2 -21.47 4.15 -10.03
N TRP A 3 -22.02 2.95 -9.87
CA TRP A 3 -21.37 1.88 -9.10
C TRP A 3 -20.19 1.29 -9.86
N ASP A 4 -20.29 1.18 -11.19
CA ASP A 4 -19.20 0.67 -12.02
C ASP A 4 -17.98 1.61 -11.93
N ARG A 5 -18.19 2.93 -11.96
CA ARG A 5 -17.12 3.91 -11.75
C ARG A 5 -16.44 3.80 -10.38
N LEU A 6 -17.21 3.48 -9.34
CA LEU A 6 -16.68 3.33 -7.98
C LEU A 6 -15.90 2.02 -7.84
N LYS A 7 -16.34 0.95 -8.49
CA LYS A 7 -15.60 -0.32 -8.59
C LYS A 7 -14.29 -0.14 -9.36
N ASP A 8 -14.32 0.54 -10.51
CA ASP A 8 -13.13 0.84 -11.31
C ASP A 8 -12.12 1.64 -10.50
N SER A 9 -12.60 2.64 -9.76
CA SER A 9 -11.76 3.44 -8.86
C SER A 9 -11.07 2.60 -7.77
N VAL A 10 -11.74 1.59 -7.19
CA VAL A 10 -11.12 0.69 -6.20
C VAL A 10 -10.13 -0.27 -6.87
N PHE A 11 -10.43 -0.71 -8.10
CA PHE A 11 -9.49 -1.50 -8.90
C PHE A 11 -8.20 -0.75 -9.20
N GLU A 12 -8.30 0.53 -9.56
CA GLU A 12 -7.16 1.41 -9.74
C GLU A 12 -6.33 1.50 -8.44
N THR A 13 -6.97 1.72 -7.30
CA THR A 13 -6.28 1.75 -6.00
C THR A 13 -5.51 0.45 -5.74
N ILE A 14 -6.12 -0.71 -5.98
CA ILE A 14 -5.44 -2.00 -5.78
C ILE A 14 -4.22 -2.13 -6.70
N ASN A 15 -4.36 -1.73 -7.97
CA ASN A 15 -3.24 -1.78 -8.91
C ASN A 15 -2.11 -0.82 -8.50
N GLU A 16 -2.43 0.37 -8.00
CA GLU A 16 -1.45 1.30 -7.45
C GLU A 16 -0.67 0.67 -6.29
N TYR A 17 -1.34 -0.02 -5.36
CA TYR A 17 -0.66 -0.68 -4.23
C TYR A 17 0.13 -1.94 -4.64
N LEU A 18 -0.24 -2.61 -5.73
CA LEU A 18 0.59 -3.67 -6.31
C LEU A 18 1.90 -3.13 -6.91
N ILE A 19 1.91 -1.88 -7.39
CA ILE A 19 3.16 -1.23 -7.81
C ILE A 19 4.01 -0.88 -6.59
N ILE A 20 3.38 -0.35 -5.53
CA ILE A 20 4.05 -0.02 -4.25
C ILE A 20 4.70 -1.26 -3.64
N GLU A 21 4.05 -2.42 -3.74
CA GLU A 21 4.57 -3.73 -3.33
C GLU A 21 5.91 -4.06 -3.99
N GLU A 22 6.00 -3.90 -5.31
CA GLU A 22 7.23 -4.13 -6.07
C GLU A 22 8.32 -3.13 -5.68
N GLN A 23 7.95 -1.84 -5.59
CA GLN A 23 8.88 -0.78 -5.17
C GLN A 23 9.45 -1.03 -3.77
N ASN A 24 8.65 -1.48 -2.81
CA ASN A 24 9.14 -1.82 -1.46
C ASN A 24 10.14 -2.96 -1.46
N LYS A 25 9.96 -3.96 -2.31
CA LYS A 25 10.93 -5.07 -2.43
C LYS A 25 12.24 -4.61 -3.04
N GLU A 26 12.18 -3.81 -4.10
CA GLU A 26 13.38 -3.21 -4.71
C GLU A 26 14.14 -2.36 -3.70
N LEU A 27 13.40 -1.61 -2.88
CA LEU A 27 13.96 -0.74 -1.86
C LEU A 27 14.65 -1.50 -0.73
N ILE A 28 14.01 -2.56 -0.23
CA ILE A 28 14.63 -3.48 0.75
C ILE A 28 15.92 -4.05 0.17
N GLN A 29 15.92 -4.49 -1.10
CA GLN A 29 17.12 -5.00 -1.75
C GLN A 29 18.25 -3.95 -1.80
N ILE A 30 17.93 -2.70 -2.14
CA ILE A 30 18.91 -1.61 -2.14
C ILE A 30 19.46 -1.37 -0.72
N LEU A 31 18.61 -1.43 0.31
CA LEU A 31 19.03 -1.25 1.71
C LEU A 31 19.99 -2.33 2.19
N ILE A 32 19.83 -3.58 1.71
CA ILE A 32 20.78 -4.67 1.96
C ILE A 32 22.11 -4.39 1.24
N GLU A 33 22.07 -4.01 -0.04
CA GLU A 33 23.27 -3.78 -0.87
C GLU A 33 24.20 -2.68 -0.34
N ILE A 34 23.66 -1.77 0.45
CA ILE A 34 24.40 -0.66 1.09
C ILE A 34 24.63 -0.88 2.59
N ASP A 35 24.37 -2.10 3.09
CA ASP A 35 24.58 -2.49 4.49
C ASP A 35 23.74 -1.68 5.50
N MET A 36 22.57 -1.19 5.07
CA MET A 36 21.62 -0.45 5.92
C MET A 36 20.52 -1.34 6.51
N MET A 37 20.31 -2.54 5.98
CA MET A 37 19.35 -3.52 6.51
C MET A 37 20.01 -4.89 6.54
N ASP A 38 19.83 -5.62 7.64
CA ASP A 38 20.29 -7.01 7.71
C ASP A 38 19.33 -7.95 6.97
N GLU A 39 19.84 -9.14 6.62
CA GLU A 39 19.08 -10.12 5.84
C GLU A 39 17.84 -10.65 6.59
N GLU A 40 17.89 -10.74 7.93
CA GLU A 40 16.77 -11.25 8.74
C GLU A 40 15.59 -10.26 8.75
N GLU A 41 15.87 -8.97 8.95
CA GLU A 41 14.86 -7.91 8.88
C GLU A 41 14.30 -7.77 7.45
N ALA A 42 15.17 -7.89 6.45
CA ALA A 42 14.74 -7.88 5.05
C ALA A 42 13.80 -9.04 4.72
N GLU A 43 14.12 -10.26 5.14
CA GLU A 43 13.27 -11.44 4.94
C GLU A 43 11.90 -11.25 5.60
N ALA A 44 11.87 -10.74 6.84
CA ALA A 44 10.62 -10.49 7.57
C ALA A 44 9.73 -9.47 6.84
N LEU A 45 10.31 -8.37 6.33
CA LEU A 45 9.59 -7.34 5.59
C LEU A 45 9.09 -7.87 4.23
N VAL A 46 9.94 -8.58 3.48
CA VAL A 46 9.58 -9.17 2.19
C VAL A 46 8.46 -10.20 2.35
N GLU A 47 8.47 -10.99 3.42
CA GLU A 47 7.40 -11.93 3.73
C GLU A 47 6.08 -11.20 4.04
N ALA A 48 6.13 -10.14 4.86
CA ALA A 48 4.97 -9.31 5.18
C ALA A 48 4.36 -8.69 3.91
N ILE A 49 5.19 -8.06 3.07
CA ILE A 49 4.78 -7.49 1.77
C ILE A 49 4.12 -8.56 0.90
N SER A 50 4.70 -9.76 0.84
CA SER A 50 4.15 -10.88 0.04
C SER A 50 2.82 -11.42 0.59
N ARG A 51 2.56 -11.31 1.90
CA ARG A 51 1.24 -11.62 2.48
C ARG A 51 0.21 -10.55 2.10
N LEU A 52 0.59 -9.27 2.10
CA LEU A 52 -0.30 -8.19 1.69
C LEU A 52 -0.64 -8.26 0.20
N LYS A 53 0.34 -8.57 -0.67
CA LYS A 53 0.11 -8.82 -2.10
C LYS A 53 -0.97 -9.86 -2.33
N ARG A 54 -0.83 -11.03 -1.69
CA ARG A 54 -1.82 -12.12 -1.78
C ARG A 54 -3.21 -11.67 -1.32
N SER A 55 -3.27 -10.80 -0.32
CA SER A 55 -4.53 -10.25 0.18
C SER A 55 -5.17 -9.29 -0.83
N LEU A 56 -4.37 -8.44 -1.48
CA LEU A 56 -4.82 -7.56 -2.57
C LEU A 56 -5.30 -8.36 -3.78
N ASP A 57 -4.55 -9.38 -4.21
CA ASP A 57 -4.92 -10.22 -5.36
C ASP A 57 -6.24 -10.95 -5.09
N ASN A 58 -6.39 -11.56 -3.91
CA ASN A 58 -7.64 -12.19 -3.51
C ASN A 58 -8.80 -11.19 -3.48
N TYR A 59 -8.54 -9.96 -3.02
CA TYR A 59 -9.55 -8.90 -2.98
C TYR A 59 -9.96 -8.45 -4.39
N LYS A 60 -8.99 -8.30 -5.29
CA LYS A 60 -9.18 -7.99 -6.70
C LYS A 60 -10.07 -9.04 -7.37
N ASP A 61 -9.78 -10.32 -7.15
CA ASP A 61 -10.58 -11.45 -7.64
C ASP A 61 -12.01 -11.45 -7.09
N GLN A 62 -12.18 -11.10 -5.81
CA GLN A 62 -13.49 -11.01 -5.18
C GLN A 62 -14.32 -9.85 -5.73
N LEU A 63 -13.71 -8.70 -6.01
CA LEU A 63 -14.38 -7.56 -6.66
C LEU A 63 -14.86 -7.90 -8.09
N LEU A 64 -14.14 -8.75 -8.82
CA LEU A 64 -14.60 -9.24 -10.13
C LEU A 64 -15.90 -10.05 -10.00
N LYS A 65 -16.05 -10.84 -8.93
CA LYS A 65 -17.16 -11.80 -8.72
C LYS A 65 -18.50 -11.17 -8.27
N GLN A 66 -18.63 -9.84 -8.29
CA GLN A 66 -19.87 -9.09 -7.98
C GLN A 66 -20.57 -9.52 -6.66
N LEU A 67 -19.86 -9.35 -5.54
CA LEU A 67 -20.37 -9.60 -4.18
C LEU A 67 -21.71 -8.89 -3.87
N ASN A 68 -22.53 -9.42 -2.97
CA ASN A 68 -23.74 -8.73 -2.49
C ASN A 68 -23.40 -7.50 -1.62
N SER A 69 -24.38 -6.63 -1.35
CA SER A 69 -24.14 -5.33 -0.68
C SER A 69 -23.60 -5.42 0.76
N LYS A 70 -23.99 -6.44 1.53
CA LYS A 70 -23.49 -6.65 2.91
C LYS A 70 -22.02 -7.07 2.92
N ASP A 71 -21.65 -7.98 2.03
CA ASP A 71 -20.28 -8.45 1.92
C ASP A 71 -19.38 -7.28 1.48
N ARG A 72 -19.82 -6.43 0.54
CA ARG A 72 -19.06 -5.27 0.04
C ARG A 72 -18.53 -4.34 1.14
N ILE A 73 -19.30 -4.08 2.21
CA ILE A 73 -18.86 -3.21 3.32
C ILE A 73 -17.74 -3.88 4.10
N CYS A 74 -17.92 -5.14 4.49
CA CYS A 74 -16.91 -5.92 5.19
C CYS A 74 -15.62 -6.02 4.35
N HIS A 75 -15.78 -6.20 3.05
CA HIS A 75 -14.68 -6.20 2.10
C HIS A 75 -13.97 -4.84 2.05
N GLY A 76 -14.70 -3.71 1.95
CA GLY A 76 -14.12 -2.37 1.96
C GLY A 76 -13.25 -2.11 3.19
N TYR A 77 -13.71 -2.51 4.38
CA TYR A 77 -12.92 -2.40 5.61
C TYR A 77 -11.68 -3.32 5.61
N LYS A 78 -11.81 -4.55 5.10
CA LYS A 78 -10.65 -5.46 4.97
C LYS A 78 -9.59 -4.89 4.03
N LEU A 79 -10.00 -4.33 2.90
CA LEU A 79 -9.06 -3.68 1.99
C LEU A 79 -8.39 -2.48 2.67
N LEU A 80 -9.15 -1.62 3.35
CA LEU A 80 -8.57 -0.50 4.09
C LEU A 80 -7.51 -0.95 5.09
N ASN A 81 -7.74 -2.05 5.83
CA ASN A 81 -6.75 -2.61 6.74
C ASN A 81 -5.48 -3.06 5.99
N VAL A 82 -5.61 -3.78 4.86
CA VAL A 82 -4.45 -4.17 4.04
C VAL A 82 -3.67 -2.95 3.55
N LEU A 83 -4.35 -1.85 3.18
CA LEU A 83 -3.68 -0.62 2.75
C LEU A 83 -2.97 0.11 3.90
N MET A 84 -3.50 0.00 5.11
CA MET A 84 -2.84 0.51 6.32
C MET A 84 -1.61 -0.33 6.67
N ASP A 85 -1.68 -1.65 6.55
CA ASP A 85 -0.53 -2.52 6.77
C ASP A 85 0.62 -2.21 5.79
N PHE A 86 0.31 -1.83 4.54
CA PHE A 86 1.31 -1.33 3.59
C PHE A 86 1.99 -0.05 4.07
N TYR A 87 1.22 0.86 4.67
CA TYR A 87 1.73 2.11 5.21
C TYR A 87 2.64 1.87 6.44
N ASP A 88 2.29 0.93 7.30
CA ASP A 88 3.13 0.57 8.46
C ASP A 88 4.48 -0.02 8.02
N ILE A 89 4.49 -0.80 6.92
CA ILE A 89 5.73 -1.30 6.31
C ILE A 89 6.57 -0.14 5.77
N ASP A 90 5.95 0.80 5.08
CA ASP A 90 6.64 1.99 4.57
C ASP A 90 7.30 2.77 5.72
N GLU A 91 6.55 3.06 6.80
CA GLU A 91 7.09 3.74 7.99
C GLU A 91 8.29 2.99 8.58
N ARG A 92 8.22 1.66 8.69
CA ARG A 92 9.34 0.87 9.20
C ARG A 92 10.58 0.95 8.29
N ILE A 93 10.39 0.94 6.98
CA ILE A 93 11.50 1.14 6.03
C ILE A 93 12.11 2.54 6.24
N PHE A 94 11.29 3.57 6.47
CA PHE A 94 11.77 4.92 6.78
C PHE A 94 12.56 5.00 8.08
N GLU A 95 12.07 4.38 9.15
CA GLU A 95 12.77 4.36 10.43
C GLU A 95 14.17 3.74 10.30
N ILE A 96 14.32 2.67 9.52
CA ILE A 96 15.63 2.03 9.27
C ILE A 96 16.60 3.00 8.60
N LEU A 97 16.13 3.77 7.62
CA LEU A 97 16.94 4.80 6.97
C LEU A 97 17.33 5.92 7.91
N GLU A 98 16.36 6.51 8.61
CA GLU A 98 16.61 7.63 9.51
C GLU A 98 17.63 7.25 10.59
N ASN A 99 17.53 6.03 11.12
CA ASN A 99 18.44 5.54 12.16
C ASN A 99 19.86 5.26 11.64
N LYS A 100 20.04 4.91 10.36
CA LYS A 100 21.34 4.52 9.80
C LYS A 100 21.99 5.57 8.90
N LEU A 101 21.29 6.63 8.53
CA LEU A 101 21.84 7.77 7.80
C LEU A 101 22.84 8.52 8.69
N GLN A 102 24.14 8.37 8.40
CA GLN A 102 25.22 9.10 9.06
C GLN A 102 25.82 10.15 8.12
N PHE A 103 26.17 11.31 8.67
CA PHE A 103 26.95 12.33 7.94
C PHE A 103 28.44 12.16 8.23
N PRO A 104 29.33 12.25 7.21
CA PRO A 104 29.03 12.54 5.80
C PRO A 104 28.53 11.31 5.02
N MET A 105 27.53 11.53 4.16
CA MET A 105 26.98 10.47 3.30
C MET A 105 27.83 10.23 2.06
N ASP A 106 27.94 8.97 1.66
CA ASP A 106 28.47 8.59 0.35
C ASP A 106 27.47 8.88 -0.79
N ASP A 107 27.90 8.71 -2.04
CA ASP A 107 27.07 9.01 -3.21
C ASP A 107 25.91 8.02 -3.42
N LYS A 108 26.00 6.80 -2.88
CA LYS A 108 24.89 5.82 -2.93
C LYS A 108 23.80 6.23 -1.96
N GLN A 109 24.16 6.61 -0.74
CA GLN A 109 23.24 7.10 0.30
C GLN A 109 22.53 8.40 -0.12
N LYS A 110 23.22 9.32 -0.81
CA LYS A 110 22.59 10.54 -1.36
C LYS A 110 21.53 10.23 -2.44
N LYS A 111 21.84 9.31 -3.37
CA LYS A 111 20.90 8.89 -4.41
C LYS A 111 19.68 8.19 -3.80
N LEU A 112 19.91 7.37 -2.78
CA LEU A 112 18.84 6.72 -2.02
C LEU A 112 17.92 7.76 -1.38
N LEU A 113 18.47 8.75 -0.68
CA LEU A 113 17.69 9.83 -0.07
C LEU A 113 16.87 10.62 -1.10
N GLN A 114 17.42 10.86 -2.30
CA GLN A 114 16.70 11.52 -3.40
C GLN A 114 15.55 10.67 -3.93
N TYR A 115 15.79 9.38 -4.17
CA TYR A 115 14.77 8.44 -4.59
C TYR A 115 13.63 8.40 -3.56
N PHE A 116 13.98 8.27 -2.29
CA PHE A 116 13.02 8.27 -1.18
C PHE A 116 12.22 9.54 -1.05
N THR A 117 12.86 10.72 -1.11
CA THR A 117 12.14 12.00 -1.01
C THR A 117 11.05 12.11 -2.08
N CYS A 118 11.32 11.62 -3.30
CA CYS A 118 10.33 11.57 -4.37
C CYS A 118 9.25 10.51 -4.11
N ASP A 119 9.64 9.32 -3.67
CA ASP A 119 8.75 8.17 -3.48
C ASP A 119 7.78 8.37 -2.30
N VAL A 120 8.25 8.93 -1.17
CA VAL A 120 7.43 9.34 -0.01
C VAL A 120 6.30 10.28 -0.44
N GLY A 121 6.65 11.33 -1.20
CA GLY A 121 5.69 12.34 -1.63
C GLY A 121 4.58 11.73 -2.48
N ILE A 122 4.93 10.80 -3.36
CA ILE A 122 3.98 10.07 -4.20
C ILE A 122 3.08 9.15 -3.35
N ARG A 123 3.65 8.41 -2.40
CA ARG A 123 2.91 7.48 -1.53
C ARG A 123 1.94 8.19 -0.59
N ILE A 124 2.30 9.34 -0.03
CA ILE A 124 1.39 10.16 0.79
C ILE A 124 0.18 10.63 -0.02
N LEU A 125 0.40 11.05 -1.27
CA LEU A 125 -0.67 11.43 -2.19
C LEU A 125 -1.57 10.25 -2.53
N PHE A 126 -1.00 9.07 -2.81
CA PHE A 126 -1.75 7.84 -3.07
C PHE A 126 -2.55 7.37 -1.86
N ASN A 127 -1.99 7.38 -0.65
CA ASN A 127 -2.70 6.98 0.56
C ASN A 127 -3.93 7.88 0.81
N THR A 128 -3.76 9.20 0.63
CA THR A 128 -4.86 10.16 0.75
C THR A 128 -5.98 9.90 -0.27
N LYS A 129 -5.60 9.64 -1.53
CA LYS A 129 -6.53 9.28 -2.62
C LYS A 129 -7.25 7.96 -2.30
N ALA A 130 -6.52 6.93 -1.88
CA ALA A 130 -7.05 5.61 -1.54
C ALA A 130 -8.06 5.66 -0.40
N ARG A 131 -7.74 6.37 0.70
CA ARG A 131 -8.66 6.57 1.82
C ARG A 131 -9.95 7.28 1.37
N TYR A 132 -9.84 8.31 0.54
CA TYR A 132 -11.03 9.00 0.00
C TYR A 132 -11.89 8.09 -0.88
N GLN A 133 -11.28 7.32 -1.78
CA GLN A 133 -11.96 6.39 -2.67
C GLN A 133 -12.66 5.26 -1.89
N LEU A 134 -11.98 4.68 -0.90
CA LEU A 134 -12.55 3.62 -0.05
C LEU A 134 -13.65 4.12 0.88
N ASN A 135 -13.48 5.29 1.50
CA ASN A 135 -14.54 5.89 2.31
C ASN A 135 -15.77 6.20 1.45
N SER A 136 -15.57 6.68 0.22
CA SER A 136 -16.65 6.87 -0.76
C SER A 136 -17.30 5.54 -1.15
N TYR A 137 -16.52 4.47 -1.33
CA TYR A 137 -17.02 3.11 -1.61
C TYR A 137 -17.91 2.59 -0.48
N ILE A 138 -17.44 2.66 0.76
CA ILE A 138 -18.14 2.20 1.96
C ILE A 138 -19.42 3.03 2.17
N PHE A 139 -19.33 4.36 2.13
CA PHE A 139 -20.45 5.26 2.37
C PHE A 139 -21.58 5.08 1.34
N ASN A 140 -21.25 4.99 0.05
CA ASN A 140 -22.25 4.77 -1.01
C ASN A 140 -22.89 3.38 -0.94
N THR A 141 -22.17 2.39 -0.41
CA THR A 141 -22.71 1.04 -0.20
C THR A 141 -23.70 1.03 0.97
N LEU A 142 -23.42 1.78 2.03
CA LEU A 142 -24.31 1.95 3.19
C LEU A 142 -25.59 2.73 2.84
N SER A 143 -25.47 3.84 2.10
CA SER A 143 -26.62 4.70 1.77
C SER A 143 -27.63 4.06 0.80
N LYS A 144 -27.18 3.14 -0.07
CA LYS A 144 -28.08 2.34 -0.92
C LYS A 144 -28.73 1.15 -0.19
N GLY A 145 -28.25 0.78 0.99
CA GLY A 145 -28.83 -0.27 1.84
C GLY A 145 -29.99 0.20 2.73
N GLN A 146 -30.29 1.51 2.75
CA GLN A 146 -31.37 2.11 3.54
C GLN A 146 -32.64 2.43 2.72
N GLY A 147 -32.73 1.97 1.47
CA GLY A 147 -33.94 2.06 0.65
C GLY A 147 -34.76 0.76 0.69
N CYS A 148 -35.54 0.57 1.75
CA CYS A 148 -36.77 -0.23 1.71
C CYS A 148 -37.95 0.70 2.00
#